data_AF-A0A7S1EWJ9-F1
#
_entry.id   AF-A0A7S1EWJ9-F1
#
_cell.length_a   1.000
_cell.length_b   1.000
_cell.length_c   1.000
_cell.angle_alpha   90.00
_cell.angle_beta   90.00
_cell.angle_gamma   90.00
#
_symmetry.space_group_name_H-M   'P 1'
#
loop_
_entity.id
_entity.type
_entity.pdbx_description
1 polymer ?
#
loop_
_entity_poly.entity_id
_entity_poly.type
_entity_poly.pdbx_seq_one_letter_code
_entity_poly.pdbx_strand_id
1 'polypeptide(L)'
;LKFMFGLRVPMYRFSVLCALACVQGHPCDVEVNTACPDRPGSELARCLKDKSEHDVPTTLSSECTDFVALNVACKEDILKFCDEALFSDDTTLCLTQWTDQRDLAHKCVGVLEWAVPKEGDEDGRTDELGMSAKDYADKKAWQQERKAGRVAAIEKVKQDKQDEEDLAQFKLEDPEGYKQLMREREEAMRSYEELKKTQRLKAAAEERRLKAERGEDDDDEDDERKKFEKRTKRSLKKKEDDSKLPYVLAGLAVAFVVFTVVNLCTKDKEDRDKDK
;
A
#
# COMPACT_ATOMS: atom_id res chain seq x y z
N LEU A 1 18.18 21.48 49.05
CA LEU A 1 17.07 20.63 48.55
C LEU A 1 17.55 19.95 47.26
N LYS A 2 17.49 18.61 47.21
CA LYS A 2 17.87 17.76 46.07
C LYS A 2 16.75 17.79 45.02
N PHE A 3 17.04 18.21 43.80
CA PHE A 3 16.19 17.96 42.64
C PHE A 3 16.72 16.74 41.89
N MET A 4 16.07 15.60 42.07
CA MET A 4 16.21 14.43 41.21
C MET A 4 15.11 14.49 40.15
N PHE A 5 15.43 14.97 38.95
CA PHE A 5 14.60 14.74 37.76
C PHE A 5 15.18 13.57 36.99
N GLY A 6 14.62 12.38 37.23
CA GLY A 6 14.82 11.21 36.38
C GLY A 6 13.88 11.27 35.18
N LEU A 7 14.39 11.75 34.05
CA LEU A 7 13.72 11.65 32.75
C LEU A 7 13.95 10.24 32.19
N ARG A 8 12.99 9.34 32.41
CA ARG A 8 12.82 8.12 31.61
C ARG A 8 12.23 8.52 30.27
N VAL A 9 13.04 8.47 29.22
CA VAL A 9 12.59 8.54 27.82
C VAL A 9 12.08 7.14 27.44
N PRO A 10 10.77 6.92 27.19
CA PRO A 10 10.30 5.65 26.68
C PRO A 10 10.74 5.48 25.23
N MET A 11 11.50 4.40 24.99
CA MET A 11 11.88 3.92 23.67
C MET A 11 10.64 3.66 22.80
N TYR A 12 10.61 4.33 21.64
CA TYR A 12 10.28 3.78 20.32
C TYR A 12 9.19 2.70 20.25
N ARG A 13 7.93 3.15 20.17
CA ARG A 13 6.92 2.49 19.33
C ARG A 13 6.80 3.28 18.03
N PHE A 14 7.73 3.04 17.10
CA PHE A 14 7.54 3.39 15.70
C PHE A 14 6.45 2.47 15.15
N SER A 15 5.20 2.94 15.22
CA SER A 15 4.11 2.39 14.44
C SER A 15 4.50 2.49 12.98
N VAL A 16 4.79 1.34 12.37
CA VAL A 16 4.85 1.12 10.94
C VAL A 16 3.43 1.27 10.39
N LEU A 17 2.92 2.51 10.37
CA LEU A 17 1.95 2.90 9.35
C LEU A 17 2.78 3.10 8.09
N CYS A 18 2.93 2.02 7.34
CA CYS A 18 3.25 2.10 5.93
C CYS A 18 2.02 2.71 5.25
N ALA A 19 1.91 4.04 5.38
CA ALA A 19 1.25 4.81 4.35
C ALA A 19 1.96 4.40 3.07
N LEU A 20 1.20 3.78 2.16
CA LEU A 20 1.43 3.89 0.73
C LEU A 20 1.37 5.41 0.43
N ALA A 21 2.40 6.14 0.82
CA ALA A 21 2.85 7.26 0.04
C ALA A 21 3.12 6.59 -1.30
N CYS A 22 2.23 6.83 -2.26
CA CYS A 22 2.63 6.83 -3.64
C CYS A 22 3.84 7.76 -3.66
N VAL A 23 5.04 7.21 -3.51
CA VAL A 23 6.23 7.81 -4.09
C VAL A 23 5.83 7.83 -5.55
N GLN A 24 5.24 8.94 -5.98
CA GLN A 24 5.10 9.25 -7.38
C GLN A 24 6.53 9.44 -7.82
N GLY A 25 7.20 8.30 -8.05
CA GLY A 25 8.47 8.27 -8.72
C GLY A 25 8.29 9.00 -10.03
N HIS A 26 9.37 9.56 -10.52
CA HIS A 26 9.37 10.38 -11.71
C HIS A 26 8.60 9.67 -12.82
N PRO A 27 7.77 10.39 -13.61
CA PRO A 27 6.91 9.76 -14.63
C PRO A 27 7.68 8.93 -15.67
N CYS A 28 9.00 9.13 -15.76
CA CYS A 28 9.91 8.33 -16.58
C CYS A 28 10.84 7.38 -15.82
N ASP A 29 10.79 7.26 -14.48
CA ASP A 29 11.82 6.51 -13.71
C ASP A 29 11.94 5.06 -14.16
N VAL A 30 10.82 4.39 -14.41
CA VAL A 30 10.80 2.98 -14.81
C VAL A 30 11.39 2.83 -16.23
N GLU A 31 11.04 3.74 -17.12
CA GLU A 31 11.48 3.75 -18.51
C GLU A 31 12.97 4.10 -18.62
N VAL A 32 13.44 5.09 -17.87
CA VAL A 32 14.84 5.55 -17.86
C VAL A 32 15.77 4.44 -17.38
N ASN A 33 15.42 3.81 -16.26
CA ASN A 33 16.22 2.72 -15.69
C ASN A 33 16.29 1.50 -16.60
N THR A 34 15.31 1.32 -17.50
CA THR A 34 15.26 0.17 -18.40
C THR A 34 15.89 0.48 -19.76
N ALA A 35 15.66 1.67 -20.32
CA ALA A 35 16.08 2.03 -21.67
C ALA A 35 17.50 2.63 -21.71
N CYS A 36 17.86 3.46 -20.71
CA CYS A 36 19.05 4.31 -20.75
C CYS A 36 19.70 4.47 -19.34
N PRO A 37 20.02 3.39 -18.61
CA PRO A 37 20.52 3.49 -17.24
C PRO A 37 21.86 4.22 -17.12
N ASP A 38 22.70 4.19 -18.16
CA ASP A 38 24.05 4.75 -18.14
C ASP A 38 24.14 6.24 -18.58
N ARG A 39 23.00 6.88 -18.89
CA ARG A 39 22.97 8.24 -19.48
C ARG A 39 22.35 9.26 -18.51
N PRO A 40 23.15 9.96 -17.69
CA PRO A 40 22.63 10.99 -16.78
C PRO A 40 22.32 12.31 -17.51
N GLY A 41 21.33 13.05 -16.98
CA GLY A 41 21.09 14.46 -17.31
C GLY A 41 20.68 14.71 -18.77
N SER A 42 21.36 15.64 -19.44
CA SER A 42 20.93 16.12 -20.78
C SER A 42 21.07 15.10 -21.91
N GLU A 43 21.91 14.06 -21.75
CA GLU A 43 22.03 12.97 -22.74
C GLU A 43 20.82 12.04 -22.71
N LEU A 44 20.10 11.99 -21.58
CA LEU A 44 18.93 11.15 -21.40
C LEU A 44 17.83 11.50 -22.41
N ALA A 45 17.64 12.80 -22.67
CA ALA A 45 16.70 13.30 -23.68
C ALA A 45 16.95 12.72 -25.07
N ARG A 46 18.23 12.57 -25.42
CA ARG A 46 18.65 12.07 -26.74
C ARG A 46 18.39 10.57 -26.83
N CYS A 47 18.78 9.84 -25.79
CA CYS A 47 18.57 8.41 -25.70
C CYS A 47 17.08 8.06 -25.77
N LEU A 48 16.23 8.71 -24.96
CA LEU A 48 14.78 8.45 -24.95
C LEU A 48 14.07 8.84 -26.26
N LYS A 49 14.64 9.76 -27.04
CA LYS A 49 14.07 10.17 -28.33
C LYS A 49 14.43 9.19 -29.45
N ASP A 50 15.59 8.57 -29.38
CA ASP A 50 16.07 7.61 -30.38
C ASP A 50 15.94 6.18 -29.87
N LYS A 51 14.90 5.49 -30.36
CA LYS A 51 14.65 4.08 -30.03
C LYS A 51 15.81 3.15 -30.39
N SER A 52 16.72 3.57 -31.27
CA SER A 52 17.92 2.79 -31.63
C SER A 52 19.05 2.91 -30.60
N GLU A 53 19.04 3.95 -29.76
CA GLU A 53 19.98 4.12 -28.66
C GLU A 53 19.51 3.42 -27.36
N HIS A 54 18.30 2.84 -27.34
CA HIS A 54 17.79 2.10 -26.18
C HIS A 54 18.52 0.76 -26.01
N ASP A 55 19.05 0.49 -24.81
CA ASP A 55 19.66 -0.80 -24.49
C ASP A 55 18.62 -1.93 -24.52
N VAL A 56 17.40 -1.62 -24.05
CA VAL A 56 16.24 -2.51 -24.08
C VAL A 56 15.08 -1.80 -24.79
N PRO A 57 14.43 -2.43 -25.79
CA PRO A 57 13.33 -1.82 -26.52
C PRO A 57 12.11 -1.62 -25.60
N THR A 58 12.03 -0.42 -25.03
CA THR A 58 10.97 -0.01 -24.10
C THR A 58 10.00 0.94 -24.80
N THR A 59 8.70 0.74 -24.59
CA THR A 59 7.65 1.67 -25.03
C THR A 59 7.47 2.71 -23.94
N LEU A 60 7.74 3.98 -24.24
CA LEU A 60 7.53 5.08 -23.29
C LEU A 60 6.05 5.27 -23.01
N SER A 61 5.71 5.48 -21.73
CA SER A 61 4.37 5.95 -21.35
C SER A 61 4.09 7.32 -21.99
N SER A 62 2.80 7.66 -22.15
CA SER A 62 2.42 9.00 -22.63
C SER A 62 2.97 10.08 -21.70
N GLU A 63 2.80 9.90 -20.39
CA GLU A 63 3.30 10.85 -19.37
C GLU A 63 4.81 11.07 -19.48
N CYS A 64 5.60 10.00 -19.66
CA CYS A 64 7.03 10.14 -19.87
C CYS A 64 7.38 10.85 -21.18
N THR A 65 6.65 10.54 -22.27
CA THR A 65 6.84 11.21 -23.56
C THR A 65 6.60 12.72 -23.45
N ASP A 66 5.57 13.10 -22.70
CA ASP A 66 5.17 14.49 -22.50
C ASP A 66 6.23 15.24 -21.66
N PHE A 67 6.75 14.57 -20.63
CA PHE A 67 7.81 15.11 -19.79
C PHE A 67 9.15 15.26 -20.54
N VAL A 68 9.50 14.30 -21.42
CA VAL A 68 10.67 14.42 -22.30
C VAL A 68 10.51 15.60 -23.26
N ALA A 69 9.32 15.76 -23.84
CA ALA A 69 9.02 16.89 -24.72
C ALA A 69 9.15 18.24 -23.98
N LEU A 70 8.69 18.32 -22.73
CA LEU A 70 8.83 19.50 -21.87
C LEU A 70 10.30 19.85 -21.66
N ASN A 71 11.13 18.89 -21.23
CA ASN A 71 12.56 19.13 -20.97
C ASN A 71 13.33 19.52 -22.24
N VAL A 72 12.97 18.98 -23.40
CA VAL A 72 13.59 19.33 -24.68
C VAL A 72 13.19 20.73 -25.14
N ALA A 73 11.91 21.09 -24.99
CA ALA A 73 11.39 22.40 -25.41
C ALA A 73 11.82 23.54 -24.47
N CYS A 74 11.86 23.26 -23.16
CA CYS A 74 12.20 24.21 -22.10
C CYS A 74 13.68 24.18 -21.69
N LYS A 75 14.57 23.52 -22.45
CA LYS A 75 15.96 23.29 -22.05
C LYS A 75 16.69 24.58 -21.62
N GLU A 76 16.55 25.66 -22.40
CA GLU A 76 17.22 26.94 -22.12
C GLU A 76 16.67 27.61 -20.86
N ASP A 77 15.36 27.53 -20.64
CA ASP A 77 14.70 28.10 -19.48
C ASP A 77 15.04 27.31 -18.20
N ILE A 78 15.09 25.97 -18.27
CA ILE A 78 15.47 25.10 -17.14
C ILE A 78 16.91 25.38 -16.72
N LEU A 79 17.85 25.51 -17.67
CA LEU A 79 19.24 25.85 -17.35
C LEU A 79 19.36 27.23 -16.69
N LYS A 80 18.48 28.18 -17.03
CA LYS A 80 18.53 29.55 -16.53
C LYS A 80 17.84 29.73 -15.18
N PHE A 81 16.70 29.07 -14.95
CA PHE A 81 15.83 29.31 -13.80
C PHE A 81 15.78 28.15 -12.79
N CYS A 82 16.15 26.94 -13.20
CA CYS A 82 15.98 25.72 -12.39
C CYS A 82 17.31 25.00 -12.11
N ASP A 83 18.42 25.75 -11.99
CA ASP A 83 19.74 25.24 -11.58
C ASP A 83 20.24 24.01 -12.36
N GLU A 84 19.96 23.96 -13.67
CA GLU A 84 20.33 22.84 -14.55
C GLU A 84 19.74 21.48 -14.14
N ALA A 85 18.69 21.47 -13.30
CA ALA A 85 17.95 20.27 -12.91
C ALA A 85 17.08 19.76 -14.07
N LEU A 86 17.72 19.24 -15.12
CA LEU A 86 17.08 18.56 -16.23
C LEU A 86 16.67 17.15 -15.80
N PHE A 87 15.44 16.74 -16.13
CA PHE A 87 14.88 15.42 -15.78
C PHE A 87 14.80 15.14 -14.27
N SER A 88 14.53 16.16 -13.46
CA SER A 88 14.20 16.02 -12.04
C SER A 88 12.70 16.17 -11.82
N ASP A 89 12.17 15.59 -10.76
CA ASP A 89 10.78 15.81 -10.34
C ASP A 89 10.49 17.29 -10.07
N ASP A 90 11.52 18.00 -9.59
CA ASP A 90 11.44 19.42 -9.27
C ASP A 90 11.39 20.31 -10.53
N THR A 91 11.72 19.80 -11.73
CA THR A 91 11.72 20.62 -12.95
C THR A 91 10.31 21.14 -13.26
N THR A 92 9.30 20.27 -13.15
CA THR A 92 7.89 20.66 -13.37
C THR A 92 7.43 21.63 -12.30
N LEU A 93 7.83 21.43 -11.04
CA LEU A 93 7.51 22.32 -9.94
C LEU A 93 8.15 23.70 -10.13
N CYS A 94 9.42 23.74 -10.53
CA CYS A 94 10.16 24.97 -10.80
C CYS A 94 9.52 25.78 -11.94
N LEU A 95 9.16 25.13 -13.05
CA LEU A 95 8.54 25.79 -14.20
C LEU A 95 7.12 26.29 -13.92
N THR A 96 6.37 25.61 -13.04
CA THR A 96 4.96 25.95 -12.76
C THR A 96 4.78 26.89 -11.57
N GLN A 97 5.57 26.72 -10.51
CA GLN A 97 5.40 27.46 -9.25
C GLN A 97 6.46 28.52 -9.03
N TRP A 98 7.69 28.29 -9.48
CA TRP A 98 8.83 29.16 -9.12
C TRP A 98 9.23 30.13 -10.23
N THR A 99 8.80 29.86 -11.46
CA THR A 99 9.10 30.70 -12.62
C THR A 99 7.83 31.37 -13.12
N ASP A 100 7.88 32.68 -13.33
CA ASP A 100 6.78 33.39 -13.97
C ASP A 100 6.66 32.97 -15.44
N GLN A 101 5.47 32.55 -15.86
CA GLN A 101 5.22 32.08 -17.25
C GLN A 101 5.58 33.12 -18.32
N ARG A 102 5.69 34.40 -17.95
CA ARG A 102 6.05 35.50 -18.87
C ARG A 102 7.54 35.53 -19.21
N ASP A 103 8.37 34.97 -18.35
CA ASP A 103 9.82 34.95 -18.51
C ASP A 103 10.32 33.69 -19.23
N LEU A 104 9.43 32.71 -19.42
CA LEU A 104 9.68 31.49 -20.19
C LEU A 104 9.61 31.76 -21.70
N ALA A 105 10.42 31.05 -22.47
CA ALA A 105 10.32 31.12 -23.92
C ALA A 105 8.93 30.65 -24.40
N HIS A 106 8.40 31.27 -25.45
CA HIS A 106 7.06 30.94 -25.99
C HIS A 106 6.91 29.45 -26.35
N LYS A 107 8.02 28.77 -26.72
CA LYS A 107 8.04 27.33 -26.97
C LYS A 107 7.81 26.52 -25.70
N CYS A 108 8.41 26.94 -24.59
CA CYS A 108 8.26 26.28 -23.30
C CYS A 108 6.83 26.43 -22.77
N VAL A 109 6.27 27.65 -22.82
CA VAL A 109 4.90 27.93 -22.36
C VAL A 109 3.87 27.04 -23.07
N GLY A 110 3.98 26.90 -24.39
CA GLY A 110 3.04 26.08 -25.16
C GLY A 110 3.09 24.58 -24.80
N VAL A 111 4.28 24.05 -24.47
CA VAL A 111 4.42 22.65 -24.03
C VAL A 111 3.99 22.50 -22.57
N LEU A 112 4.29 23.47 -21.71
CA LEU A 112 3.90 23.49 -20.30
C LEU A 112 2.37 23.48 -20.14
N GLU A 113 1.65 24.24 -20.96
CA GLU A 113 0.18 24.28 -20.96
C GLU A 113 -0.45 22.91 -21.29
N TRP A 114 0.23 22.09 -22.07
CA TRP A 114 -0.23 20.77 -22.45
C TRP A 114 0.20 19.68 -21.47
N ALA A 115 1.44 19.76 -20.94
CA ALA A 115 2.01 18.76 -20.05
C ALA A 115 1.53 18.86 -18.60
N VAL A 116 1.10 20.05 -18.15
CA VAL A 116 0.67 20.27 -16.77
C VAL A 116 -0.87 20.28 -16.72
N PRO A 117 -1.51 19.33 -16.02
CA PRO A 117 -2.94 19.37 -15.80
C PRO A 117 -3.30 20.69 -15.09
N LYS A 118 -4.11 21.54 -15.73
CA LYS A 118 -4.59 22.76 -15.08
C LYS A 118 -5.57 22.35 -13.97
N GLU A 119 -5.24 22.73 -12.73
CA GLU A 119 -6.16 22.65 -11.59
C GLU A 119 -7.34 23.60 -11.82
N GLY A 120 -8.33 23.16 -12.60
CA GLY A 120 -9.47 23.99 -13.00
C GLY A 120 -10.21 23.53 -14.26
N ASP A 121 -9.63 22.66 -15.08
CA ASP A 121 -10.32 22.07 -16.24
C ASP A 121 -11.14 20.82 -15.84
N GLU A 122 -11.88 20.88 -14.73
CA GLU A 122 -12.84 19.84 -14.33
C GLU A 122 -14.23 20.02 -14.98
N ASP A 123 -14.55 21.15 -15.61
CA ASP A 123 -15.87 21.43 -16.15
C ASP A 123 -15.83 21.64 -17.67
N GLY A 124 -15.86 20.55 -18.45
CA GLY A 124 -16.15 20.70 -19.88
C GLY A 124 -15.81 19.56 -20.82
N ARG A 125 -15.13 18.49 -20.39
CA ARG A 125 -14.94 17.31 -21.25
C ARG A 125 -16.08 16.32 -21.09
N THR A 126 -17.25 16.76 -21.52
CA THR A 126 -18.34 15.87 -21.93
C THR A 126 -17.85 14.98 -23.08
N ASP A 127 -17.82 13.68 -22.81
CA ASP A 127 -18.23 12.63 -23.74
C ASP A 127 -17.52 12.53 -25.11
N GLU A 128 -16.22 12.27 -25.10
CA GLU A 128 -15.54 11.67 -26.27
C GLU A 128 -15.67 10.12 -26.28
N LEU A 129 -16.30 9.54 -25.25
CA LEU A 129 -16.43 8.08 -25.07
C LEU A 129 -17.82 7.53 -25.43
N GLY A 130 -18.76 8.37 -25.87
CA GLY A 130 -20.09 7.99 -26.33
C GLY A 130 -20.88 7.19 -25.29
N MET A 131 -20.74 7.50 -24.01
CA MET A 131 -21.48 6.78 -22.96
C MET A 131 -22.94 7.23 -22.93
N SER A 132 -23.87 6.28 -22.89
CA SER A 132 -25.29 6.61 -22.90
C SER A 132 -25.70 7.35 -21.62
N ALA A 133 -26.77 8.15 -21.66
CA ALA A 133 -27.29 8.83 -20.47
C ALA A 133 -27.60 7.88 -19.30
N LYS A 134 -27.87 6.60 -19.61
CA LYS A 134 -28.06 5.54 -18.63
C LYS A 134 -26.75 5.17 -17.93
N ASP A 135 -25.65 5.04 -18.68
CA ASP A 135 -24.33 4.72 -18.13
C ASP A 135 -23.83 5.84 -17.19
N TYR A 136 -24.15 7.10 -17.49
CA TYR A 136 -23.88 8.22 -16.60
C TYR A 136 -24.65 8.14 -15.28
N ALA A 137 -25.93 7.76 -15.33
CA ALA A 137 -26.74 7.58 -14.12
C ALA A 137 -26.22 6.42 -13.27
N ASP A 138 -25.89 5.28 -13.90
CA ASP A 138 -25.37 4.09 -13.22
C ASP A 138 -23.98 4.38 -12.61
N LYS A 139 -23.09 5.07 -13.34
CA LYS A 139 -21.79 5.50 -12.82
C LYS A 139 -21.94 6.45 -11.63
N LYS A 140 -22.87 7.40 -11.69
CA LYS A 140 -23.14 8.33 -10.58
C LYS A 140 -23.70 7.61 -9.35
N ALA A 141 -24.63 6.68 -9.53
CA ALA A 141 -25.16 5.86 -8.45
C ALA A 141 -24.06 5.02 -7.78
N TRP A 142 -23.21 4.37 -8.58
CA TRP A 142 -22.07 3.60 -8.10
C TRP A 142 -21.05 4.47 -7.33
N GLN A 143 -20.74 5.67 -7.84
CA GLN A 143 -19.87 6.61 -7.14
C GLN A 143 -20.47 7.06 -5.79
N GLN A 144 -21.78 7.30 -5.75
CA GLN A 144 -22.49 7.65 -4.51
C GLN A 144 -22.46 6.50 -3.50
N GLU A 145 -22.72 5.27 -3.93
CA GLU A 145 -22.66 4.08 -3.05
C GLU A 145 -21.26 3.89 -2.46
N ARG A 146 -20.21 3.99 -3.29
CA ARG A 146 -18.83 3.89 -2.81
C ARG A 146 -18.45 5.03 -1.87
N LYS A 147 -18.92 6.24 -2.15
CA LYS A 147 -18.71 7.39 -1.26
C LYS A 147 -19.40 7.14 0.09
N ALA A 148 -20.65 6.68 0.09
CA ALA A 148 -21.39 6.33 1.30
C ALA A 148 -20.69 5.20 2.09
N GLY A 149 -20.22 4.15 1.42
CA GLY A 149 -19.47 3.06 2.05
C GLY A 149 -18.16 3.53 2.69
N ARG A 150 -17.42 4.44 2.04
CA ARG A 150 -16.21 5.05 2.63
C ARG A 150 -16.54 5.90 3.85
N VAL A 151 -17.58 6.73 3.78
CA VAL A 151 -18.00 7.57 4.90
C VAL A 151 -18.42 6.71 6.09
N ALA A 152 -19.23 5.68 5.87
CA ALA A 152 -19.65 4.75 6.92
C ALA A 152 -18.46 4.00 7.56
N ALA A 153 -17.46 3.60 6.76
CA ALA A 153 -16.24 2.98 7.28
C ALA A 153 -15.40 3.96 8.12
N ILE A 154 -15.26 5.22 7.68
CA ILE A 154 -14.55 6.27 8.44
C ILE A 154 -15.28 6.57 9.75
N GLU A 155 -16.60 6.67 9.71
CA GLU A 155 -17.43 6.91 10.91
C GLU A 155 -17.28 5.78 11.91
N LYS A 156 -17.30 4.52 11.45
CA LYS A 156 -17.07 3.36 12.31
C LYS A 156 -15.68 3.37 12.96
N VAL A 157 -14.63 3.71 12.21
CA VAL A 157 -13.27 3.83 12.78
C VAL A 157 -13.19 4.97 13.80
N LYS A 158 -13.91 6.07 13.58
CA LYS A 158 -13.99 7.17 14.55
C LYS A 158 -14.71 6.74 15.82
N GLN A 159 -15.82 6.01 15.69
CA GLN A 159 -16.57 5.47 16.82
C GLN A 159 -15.73 4.44 17.60
N ASP A 160 -15.09 3.50 16.92
CA ASP A 160 -14.22 2.49 17.57
C ASP A 160 -13.08 3.15 18.36
N LYS A 161 -12.52 4.26 17.85
CA LYS A 161 -11.51 5.06 18.58
C LYS A 161 -12.09 5.75 19.81
N GLN A 162 -13.27 6.34 19.69
CA GLN A 162 -13.95 6.97 20.82
C GLN A 162 -14.28 5.94 21.90
N ASP A 163 -14.82 4.78 21.52
CA ASP A 163 -15.12 3.68 22.44
C ASP A 163 -13.85 3.15 23.13
N GLU A 164 -12.70 3.11 22.44
CA GLU A 164 -11.42 2.72 23.03
C GLU A 164 -10.90 3.77 24.04
N GLU A 165 -11.01 5.05 23.71
CA GLU A 165 -10.65 6.16 24.61
C GLU A 165 -11.53 6.19 25.86
N ASP A 166 -12.85 6.03 25.71
CA ASP A 166 -13.82 5.96 26.80
C ASP A 166 -13.54 4.75 27.70
N LEU A 167 -13.23 3.59 27.10
CA LEU A 167 -12.88 2.38 27.85
C LEU A 167 -11.54 2.53 28.59
N ALA A 168 -10.57 3.24 28.00
CA ALA A 168 -9.30 3.55 28.64
C ALA A 168 -9.47 4.52 29.82
N GLN A 169 -10.34 5.52 29.67
CA GLN A 169 -10.70 6.44 30.75
C GLN A 169 -11.44 5.71 31.87
N PHE A 170 -12.42 4.85 31.53
CA PHE A 170 -13.15 4.04 32.50
C PHE A 170 -12.22 3.13 33.32
N LYS A 171 -11.21 2.54 32.67
CA LYS A 171 -10.19 1.73 33.35
C LYS A 171 -9.36 2.53 34.36
N LEU A 172 -9.15 3.82 34.12
CA LEU A 172 -8.42 4.71 35.03
C LEU A 172 -9.28 5.16 36.21
N GLU A 173 -10.55 5.48 35.96
CA GLU A 173 -11.50 5.96 36.97
C GLU A 173 -12.01 4.84 37.90
N ASP A 174 -12.36 3.67 37.36
CA ASP A 174 -12.87 2.52 38.11
C ASP A 174 -12.30 1.17 37.61
N PRO A 175 -11.18 0.70 38.19
CA PRO A 175 -10.58 -0.57 37.79
C PRO A 175 -11.40 -1.81 38.20
N GLU A 176 -12.30 -1.70 39.18
CA GLU A 176 -13.17 -2.82 39.58
C GLU A 176 -14.35 -2.97 38.63
N GLY A 177 -15.00 -1.86 38.28
CA GLY A 177 -16.03 -1.80 37.25
C GLY A 177 -15.54 -2.35 35.91
N TYR A 178 -14.33 -1.98 35.48
CA TYR A 178 -13.73 -2.53 34.25
C TYR A 178 -13.57 -4.05 34.29
N LYS A 179 -13.14 -4.63 35.43
CA LYS A 179 -13.03 -6.10 35.57
C LYS A 179 -14.38 -6.80 35.53
N GLN A 180 -15.43 -6.16 36.05
CA GLN A 180 -16.79 -6.69 35.96
C GLN A 180 -17.28 -6.67 34.50
N LEU A 181 -17.10 -5.54 33.81
CA LEU A 181 -17.45 -5.40 32.39
C LEU A 181 -16.76 -6.46 31.52
N MET A 182 -15.48 -6.74 31.78
CA MET A 182 -14.75 -7.78 31.06
C MET A 182 -15.26 -9.20 31.34
N ARG A 183 -15.69 -9.50 32.58
CA ARG A 183 -16.33 -10.79 32.92
C ARG A 183 -17.67 -10.96 32.23
N GLU A 184 -18.51 -9.93 32.25
CA GLU A 184 -19.81 -9.93 31.57
C GLU A 184 -19.64 -10.12 30.06
N ARG A 185 -18.64 -9.47 29.44
CA ARG A 185 -18.32 -9.67 28.02
C ARG A 185 -17.87 -11.10 27.71
N GLU A 186 -17.09 -11.72 28.60
CA GLU A 186 -16.66 -13.11 28.44
C GLU A 186 -17.83 -14.10 28.58
N GLU A 187 -18.70 -13.90 29.56
CA GLU A 187 -19.91 -14.71 29.75
C GLU A 187 -20.89 -14.57 28.58
N ALA A 188 -21.04 -13.35 28.04
CA ALA A 188 -21.81 -13.09 26.82
C ALA A 188 -21.22 -13.82 25.60
N MET A 189 -19.90 -13.81 25.45
CA MET A 189 -19.24 -14.56 24.37
C MET A 189 -19.42 -16.09 24.53
N ARG A 190 -19.30 -16.62 25.75
CA ARG A 190 -19.53 -18.05 26.01
C ARG A 190 -20.96 -18.47 25.70
N SER A 191 -21.95 -17.72 26.17
CA SER A 191 -23.36 -18.00 25.88
C SER A 191 -23.68 -17.89 24.38
N TYR A 192 -23.10 -16.91 23.68
CA TYR A 192 -23.23 -16.80 22.22
C TYR A 192 -22.63 -18.02 21.50
N GLU A 193 -21.47 -18.50 21.92
CA GLU A 193 -20.85 -19.70 21.36
C GLU A 193 -21.68 -20.96 21.61
N GLU A 194 -22.28 -21.11 22.79
CA GLU A 194 -23.21 -22.20 23.11
C GLU A 194 -24.47 -22.14 22.24
N LEU A 195 -25.06 -20.95 22.07
CA LEU A 195 -26.19 -20.74 21.15
C LEU A 195 -25.80 -21.10 19.71
N LYS A 196 -24.62 -20.70 19.27
CA LYS A 196 -24.12 -21.05 17.93
C LYS A 196 -23.90 -22.55 17.77
N LYS A 197 -23.40 -23.25 18.79
CA LYS A 197 -23.26 -24.71 18.81
C LYS A 197 -24.63 -25.39 18.73
N THR A 198 -25.60 -24.95 19.54
CA THR A 198 -26.95 -25.52 19.53
C THR A 198 -27.67 -25.27 18.20
N GLN A 199 -27.51 -24.10 17.59
CA GLN A 199 -28.03 -23.81 16.24
C GLN A 199 -27.42 -24.73 15.18
N ARG A 200 -26.10 -24.93 15.21
CA ARG A 200 -25.43 -25.87 14.30
C ARG A 200 -25.91 -27.30 14.47
N LEU A 201 -26.13 -27.75 15.72
CA LEU A 201 -26.67 -29.08 16.00
C LEU A 201 -28.10 -29.23 15.51
N LYS A 202 -28.95 -28.21 15.71
CA LYS A 202 -30.33 -28.20 15.20
C LYS A 202 -30.37 -28.23 13.67
N ALA A 203 -29.55 -27.40 13.01
CA ALA A 203 -29.45 -27.37 11.56
C ALA A 203 -28.98 -28.73 10.99
N ALA A 204 -27.96 -29.35 11.60
CA ALA A 204 -27.50 -30.68 11.20
C ALA A 204 -28.56 -31.77 11.45
N ALA A 205 -29.35 -31.67 12.53
CA ALA A 205 -30.44 -32.60 12.79
C ALA A 205 -31.59 -32.44 11.79
N GLU A 206 -31.90 -31.21 11.38
CA GLU A 206 -32.90 -30.92 10.36
C GLU A 206 -32.46 -31.42 8.98
N GLU A 207 -31.18 -31.24 8.63
CA GLU A 207 -30.59 -31.77 7.40
C GLU A 207 -30.71 -33.30 7.34
N ARG A 208 -30.38 -34.00 8.44
CA ARG A 208 -30.59 -35.46 8.55
C ARG A 208 -32.05 -35.86 8.40
N ARG A 209 -32.98 -35.08 8.95
CA ARG A 209 -34.42 -35.36 8.82
C ARG A 209 -34.87 -35.21 7.37
N LEU A 210 -34.47 -34.13 6.69
CA LEU A 210 -34.81 -33.88 5.29
C LEU A 210 -34.20 -34.94 4.36
N LYS A 211 -32.98 -35.40 4.64
CA LYS A 211 -32.34 -36.47 3.88
C LYS A 211 -33.07 -37.80 4.04
N ALA A 212 -33.45 -38.16 5.28
CA ALA A 212 -34.24 -39.35 5.56
C ALA A 212 -35.62 -39.31 4.88
N GLU A 213 -36.28 -38.14 4.84
CA GLU A 213 -37.54 -37.93 4.12
C GLU A 213 -37.40 -38.06 2.59
N ARG A 214 -36.23 -37.73 2.04
CA ARG A 214 -35.94 -37.86 0.60
C ARG A 214 -35.64 -39.31 0.16
N GLY A 215 -35.29 -40.19 1.10
CA GLY A 215 -34.90 -41.57 0.78
C GLY A 215 -33.56 -41.67 0.04
N GLU A 216 -32.66 -40.70 0.24
CA GLU A 216 -31.26 -40.85 -0.19
C GLU A 216 -30.56 -41.78 0.80
N ASP A 217 -30.22 -42.99 0.34
CA ASP A 217 -29.53 -44.01 1.14
C ASP A 217 -28.19 -43.47 1.70
N ASP A 218 -27.89 -43.81 2.95
CA ASP A 218 -26.75 -43.29 3.73
C ASP A 218 -25.36 -43.79 3.27
N ASP A 219 -25.29 -44.57 2.18
CA ASP A 219 -24.05 -45.19 1.70
C ASP A 219 -22.98 -44.15 1.28
N ASP A 220 -23.38 -42.94 0.88
CA ASP A 220 -22.44 -41.86 0.56
C ASP A 220 -21.81 -41.18 1.79
N GLU A 221 -22.41 -41.28 3.00
CA GLU A 221 -21.87 -40.62 4.20
C GLU A 221 -20.62 -41.32 4.72
N ASP A 222 -20.55 -42.64 4.58
CA ASP A 222 -19.46 -43.43 5.12
C ASP A 222 -18.16 -43.20 4.31
N ASP A 223 -18.30 -42.93 3.01
CA ASP A 223 -17.18 -42.57 2.14
C ASP A 223 -16.71 -41.13 2.36
N GLU A 224 -17.61 -40.18 2.59
CA GLU A 224 -17.24 -38.81 2.97
C GLU A 224 -16.60 -38.75 4.36
N ARG A 225 -17.08 -39.56 5.32
CA ARG A 225 -16.46 -39.68 6.66
C ARG A 225 -15.04 -40.24 6.57
N LYS A 226 -14.81 -41.27 5.74
CA LYS A 226 -13.46 -41.83 5.48
C LYS A 226 -12.55 -40.84 4.75
N LYS A 227 -13.08 -40.05 3.79
CA LYS A 227 -12.32 -38.97 3.13
C LYS A 227 -11.96 -37.85 4.10
N PHE A 228 -12.88 -37.45 4.98
CA PHE A 228 -12.64 -36.43 6.00
C PHE A 228 -11.57 -36.88 6.99
N GLU A 229 -11.64 -38.10 7.52
CA GLU A 229 -10.57 -38.64 8.39
C GLU A 229 -9.20 -38.69 7.69
N LYS A 230 -9.16 -39.09 6.41
CA LYS A 230 -7.91 -39.07 5.62
C LYS A 230 -7.37 -37.65 5.44
N ARG A 231 -8.24 -36.66 5.19
CA ARG A 231 -7.84 -35.24 5.07
C ARG A 231 -7.32 -34.68 6.38
N THR A 232 -7.98 -34.97 7.51
CA THR A 232 -7.57 -34.50 8.84
C THR A 232 -6.27 -35.15 9.29
N LYS A 233 -6.05 -36.44 9.01
CA LYS A 233 -4.75 -37.10 9.25
C LYS A 233 -3.62 -36.51 8.41
N ARG A 234 -3.89 -36.14 7.15
CA ARG A 234 -2.91 -35.47 6.28
C ARG A 234 -2.59 -34.04 6.75
N SER A 235 -3.58 -33.28 7.23
CA SER A 235 -3.35 -31.91 7.71
C SER A 235 -2.61 -31.87 9.04
N LEU A 236 -2.86 -32.82 9.95
CA LEU A 236 -2.09 -32.98 11.18
C LEU A 236 -0.64 -33.37 10.89
N LYS A 237 -0.40 -34.30 9.95
CA LYS A 237 0.96 -34.70 9.54
C LYS A 237 1.73 -33.54 8.88
N LYS A 238 1.04 -32.66 8.14
CA LYS A 238 1.66 -31.48 7.52
C LYS A 238 2.09 -30.40 8.54
N LYS A 239 1.37 -30.26 9.67
CA LYS A 239 1.75 -29.33 10.75
C LYS A 239 3.03 -29.72 11.48
N GLU A 240 3.43 -30.98 11.43
CA GLU A 240 4.67 -31.45 12.06
C GLU A 240 5.91 -31.01 11.27
N ASP A 241 5.80 -30.91 9.93
CA ASP A 241 6.88 -30.46 9.06
C ASP A 241 7.06 -28.92 9.04
N ASP A 242 6.01 -28.15 9.34
CA ASP A 242 6.05 -26.68 9.42
C ASP A 242 6.82 -26.17 10.66
N SER A 243 7.18 -27.04 11.61
CA SER A 243 8.01 -26.68 12.78
C SER A 243 9.46 -26.34 12.43
N LYS A 244 9.90 -26.60 11.19
CA LYS A 244 11.25 -26.27 10.71
C LYS A 244 11.38 -24.83 10.20
N LEU A 245 10.28 -24.21 9.78
CA LEU A 245 10.25 -22.86 9.24
C LEU A 245 10.77 -21.78 10.22
N PRO A 246 10.45 -21.80 11.53
CA PRO A 246 11.04 -20.83 12.47
C PRO A 246 12.55 -20.99 12.64
N TYR A 247 13.10 -22.20 12.52
CA TYR A 247 14.55 -22.43 12.60
C TYR A 247 15.27 -21.91 11.34
N VAL A 248 14.67 -22.07 10.17
CA VAL A 248 15.20 -21.52 8.91
C VAL A 248 15.18 -19.98 8.93
N LEU A 249 14.09 -19.38 9.41
CA LEU A 249 14.00 -17.92 9.56
C LEU A 249 14.98 -17.37 10.60
N ALA A 250 15.17 -18.07 11.73
CA ALA A 250 16.18 -17.69 12.72
C ALA A 250 17.60 -17.76 12.15
N GLY A 251 17.91 -18.79 11.36
CA GLY A 251 19.20 -18.91 10.67
C GLY A 251 19.45 -17.77 9.68
N LEU A 252 18.44 -17.38 8.89
CA LEU A 252 18.53 -16.24 7.97
C LEU A 252 18.73 -14.91 8.69
N ALA A 253 18.06 -14.68 9.82
CA ALA A 253 18.24 -13.46 10.61
C ALA A 253 19.67 -13.33 11.16
N VAL A 254 20.25 -14.43 11.66
CA VAL A 254 21.65 -14.46 12.13
C VAL A 254 22.61 -14.20 10.97
N ALA A 255 22.41 -14.84 9.82
CA ALA A 255 23.24 -14.62 8.64
C ALA A 255 23.21 -13.16 8.16
N PHE A 256 22.05 -12.52 8.19
CA PHE A 256 21.89 -11.12 7.83
C PHE A 256 22.67 -10.17 8.76
N VAL A 257 22.63 -10.41 10.07
CA VAL A 257 23.40 -9.62 11.05
C VAL A 257 24.90 -9.79 10.82
N VAL A 258 25.37 -11.02 10.61
CA VAL A 258 26.79 -11.29 10.31
C VAL A 258 27.22 -10.59 9.02
N PHE A 259 26.41 -10.67 7.96
CA PHE A 259 26.71 -10.00 6.70
C PHE A 259 26.80 -8.48 6.86
N THR A 260 25.89 -7.88 7.64
CA THR A 260 25.88 -6.44 7.92
C THR A 260 27.13 -6.00 8.70
N VAL A 261 27.54 -6.79 9.70
CA VAL A 261 28.77 -6.51 10.49
C VAL A 261 30.03 -6.66 9.63
N VAL A 262 30.11 -7.70 8.79
CA VAL A 262 31.23 -7.88 7.87
C VAL A 262 31.32 -6.72 6.89
N ASN A 263 30.19 -6.28 6.32
CA ASN A 263 30.16 -5.15 5.39
C ASN A 263 30.59 -3.83 6.05
N LEU A 264 30.23 -3.63 7.33
CA LEU A 264 30.67 -2.47 8.11
C LEU A 264 32.19 -2.50 8.33
N CYS A 265 32.74 -3.65 8.74
CA CYS A 265 34.18 -3.80 8.98
C CYS A 265 35.04 -3.76 7.71
N THR A 266 34.49 -4.11 6.53
CA THR A 266 35.21 -3.96 5.26
C THR A 266 35.22 -2.51 4.78
N LYS A 267 34.16 -1.73 5.07
CA LYS A 267 34.08 -0.32 4.69
C LYS A 267 35.14 0.54 5.40
N ASP A 268 35.38 0.28 6.69
CA ASP A 268 36.43 0.97 7.47
C ASP A 268 37.86 0.74 6.94
N LYS A 269 38.10 -0.34 6.18
CA LYS A 269 39.41 -0.60 5.57
C LYS A 269 39.62 0.20 4.28
N GLU A 270 38.59 0.35 3.45
CA GLU A 270 38.69 1.14 2.21
C GLU A 270 38.96 2.62 2.49
N ASP A 271 38.33 3.19 3.51
CA ASP A 271 38.54 4.60 3.85
C ASP A 271 39.94 4.86 4.42
N ARG A 272 40.54 3.88 5.12
CA ARG A 272 41.91 3.99 5.65
C ARG A 272 43.02 3.91 4.60
N ASP A 273 42.76 3.25 3.48
CA ASP A 273 43.73 3.13 2.38
C ASP A 273 43.67 4.32 1.41
N LYS A 274 42.61 5.14 1.45
CA LYS A 274 42.51 6.38 0.63
C LYS A 274 43.23 7.58 1.24
N ASP A 275 43.52 7.55 2.54
CA ASP A 275 44.22 8.63 3.28
C ASP A 275 45.75 8.45 3.34
N LYS A 276 46.32 7.49 2.59
CA LYS A 276 47.77 7.27 2.44
C LYS A 276 48.24 7.51 1.02
#